data_AF-Q5D6Y4-F1
#
_entry.id   AF-Q5D6Y4-F1
#
_cell.length_a   1.000
_cell.length_b   1.000
_cell.length_c   1.000
_cell.angle_alpha   90.00
_cell.angle_beta   90.00
_cell.angle_gamma   90.00
#
_symmetry.space_group_name_H-M   'P 1'
#
loop_
_entity.id
_entity.type
_entity.pdbx_description
1 polymer ?
#
loop_
_entity_poly.entity_id
_entity_poly.type
_entity_poly.pdbx_seq_one_letter_code
_entity_poly.pdbx_strand_id
1 'polypeptide(L)'
;MFNQFNPLVYTHGGKLERKSKKDKTASKVFEEFGVMEAYNCWKEASLCIQQRDKDSVLKLVAALNTYKDAVEPIFDSRLNSAQEVLQPSILEEFFEYLFSRIDSIVGVNIPIRHPAKGYLSLSFNPHNIETLIQSPEYTVRAKDHDFIIGGSAKLTIQGHGGEGETTNIVVPAVAIECKRYLERNMLDECAGTAERLKRATPYCLYFVVAEYLKLDDGAPELTEIDEIYILRHQRNSERNKPGFKPNPIDGELIWDLYQEVMNHLGKIWWDPNSALQRGKVFNRP
;
A
#
# COMPACT_ATOMS: atom_id res chain seq x y z
N MET A 1 -21.54 15.58 2.66
CA MET A 1 -20.90 15.88 1.36
C MET A 1 -19.48 15.33 1.43
N PHE A 2 -19.23 14.16 0.83
CA PHE A 2 -17.91 13.53 0.82
C PHE A 2 -17.03 14.27 -0.18
N ASN A 3 -16.26 15.26 0.28
CA ASN A 3 -15.65 16.27 -0.60
C ASN A 3 -14.14 16.09 -0.83
N GLN A 4 -13.62 14.88 -0.72
CA GLN A 4 -12.21 14.59 -1.05
C GLN A 4 -12.13 13.51 -2.13
N PHE A 5 -12.37 13.92 -3.38
CA PHE A 5 -12.16 13.09 -4.58
C PHE A 5 -10.68 13.03 -5.03
N ASN A 6 -9.79 13.63 -4.25
CA ASN A 6 -8.37 13.80 -4.55
C ASN A 6 -7.52 12.89 -3.65
N PRO A 7 -6.28 12.53 -4.07
CA PRO A 7 -5.26 11.97 -3.18
C PRO A 7 -5.21 12.67 -1.83
N LEU A 8 -5.04 11.91 -0.74
CA LEU A 8 -4.81 12.50 0.59
C LEU A 8 -3.36 12.98 0.72
N VAL A 9 -2.43 12.28 0.09
CA VAL A 9 -1.02 12.66 0.01
C VAL A 9 -0.46 12.43 -1.39
N TYR A 10 0.63 13.15 -1.69
CA TYR A 10 1.41 13.00 -2.93
C TYR A 10 2.80 12.47 -2.57
N THR A 11 2.87 11.18 -2.24
CA THR A 11 4.06 10.55 -1.66
C THR A 11 5.29 10.62 -2.58
N HIS A 12 5.10 10.37 -3.88
CA HIS A 12 6.18 10.44 -4.87
C HIS A 12 6.62 11.88 -5.09
N GLY A 13 5.68 12.81 -5.32
CA GLY A 13 5.99 14.23 -5.48
C GLY A 13 6.77 14.79 -4.29
N GLY A 14 6.32 14.48 -3.07
CA GLY A 14 7.00 14.89 -1.84
C GLY A 14 8.41 14.30 -1.70
N LYS A 15 8.64 13.06 -2.17
CA LYS A 15 9.98 12.44 -2.23
C LYS A 15 10.87 13.15 -3.26
N LEU A 16 10.36 13.46 -4.46
CA LEU A 16 11.09 14.20 -5.49
C LEU A 16 11.54 15.60 -5.01
N GLU A 17 10.61 16.38 -4.45
CA GLU A 17 10.92 17.72 -3.94
C GLU A 17 11.96 17.69 -2.83
N ARG A 18 11.82 16.77 -1.87
CA ARG A 18 12.76 16.62 -0.76
C ARG A 18 14.14 16.23 -1.27
N LYS A 19 14.21 15.36 -2.28
CA LYS A 19 15.46 14.91 -2.88
C LYS A 19 16.14 16.04 -3.65
N SER A 20 15.41 16.76 -4.49
CA SER A 20 15.91 17.95 -5.19
C SER A 20 16.48 18.99 -4.22
N LYS A 21 15.81 19.26 -3.10
CA LYS A 21 16.29 20.21 -2.07
C LYS A 21 17.57 19.74 -1.35
N LYS A 22 17.72 18.44 -1.10
CA LYS A 22 18.83 17.89 -0.29
C LYS A 22 20.05 17.50 -1.11
N ASP A 23 19.88 17.18 -2.38
CA ASP A 23 20.91 16.64 -3.27
C ASP A 23 21.01 17.49 -4.53
N LYS A 24 22.03 18.36 -4.59
CA LYS A 24 22.26 19.27 -5.72
C LYS A 24 22.49 18.53 -7.03
N THR A 25 23.13 17.36 -6.98
CA THR A 25 23.33 16.52 -8.18
C THR A 25 21.99 15.99 -8.66
N ALA A 26 21.13 15.56 -7.74
CA ALA A 26 19.76 15.16 -8.09
C ALA A 26 18.96 16.32 -8.68
N SER A 27 19.02 17.52 -8.09
CA SER A 27 18.31 18.69 -8.62
C SER A 27 18.70 18.98 -10.06
N LYS A 28 20.00 19.01 -10.34
CA LYS A 28 20.50 19.28 -11.70
C LYS A 28 20.02 18.23 -12.71
N VAL A 29 20.07 16.95 -12.34
CA VAL A 29 19.55 15.87 -13.20
C VAL A 29 18.04 16.01 -13.40
N PHE A 30 17.28 16.32 -12.34
CA PHE A 30 15.84 16.49 -12.45
C PHE A 30 15.46 17.66 -13.34
N GLU A 31 16.18 18.78 -13.26
CA GLU A 31 16.02 19.94 -14.14
C GLU A 31 16.42 19.63 -15.58
N GLU A 32 17.57 18.99 -15.81
CA GLU A 32 18.09 18.66 -17.13
C GLU A 32 17.14 17.75 -17.93
N PHE A 33 16.53 16.77 -17.25
CA PHE A 33 15.65 15.80 -17.87
C PHE A 33 14.15 16.07 -17.65
N GLY A 34 13.79 17.20 -17.04
CA GLY A 34 12.38 17.60 -16.86
C GLY A 34 11.55 16.66 -15.97
N VAL A 35 12.15 16.11 -14.90
CA VAL A 35 11.50 15.11 -14.03
C VAL A 35 10.28 15.68 -13.29
N MET A 36 10.36 16.94 -12.83
CA MET A 36 9.27 17.60 -12.12
C MET A 36 8.13 17.96 -13.07
N GLU A 37 8.45 18.34 -14.30
CA GLU A 37 7.51 18.61 -15.37
C GLU A 37 6.75 17.33 -15.75
N ALA A 38 7.47 16.22 -15.96
CA ALA A 38 6.85 14.92 -16.22
C ALA A 38 5.94 14.48 -15.06
N TYR A 39 6.37 14.69 -13.82
CA TYR A 39 5.57 14.38 -12.63
C TYR A 39 4.29 15.22 -12.59
N ASN A 40 4.38 16.53 -12.84
CA ASN A 40 3.22 17.41 -12.85
C ASN A 40 2.24 17.03 -13.97
N CYS A 41 2.74 16.70 -15.17
CA CYS A 41 1.90 16.20 -16.26
C CYS A 41 1.15 14.92 -15.85
N TRP A 42 1.83 13.97 -15.21
CA TRP A 42 1.22 12.74 -14.71
C TRP A 42 0.15 13.01 -13.64
N LYS A 43 0.47 13.87 -12.67
CA LYS A 43 -0.45 14.27 -11.61
C LYS A 43 -1.73 14.90 -12.19
N GLU A 44 -1.59 15.90 -13.06
CA GLU A 44 -2.74 16.57 -13.66
C GLU A 44 -3.58 15.61 -14.51
N ALA A 45 -2.94 14.78 -15.34
CA ALA A 45 -3.64 13.75 -16.11
C ALA A 45 -4.43 12.78 -15.20
N SER A 46 -3.84 12.38 -14.07
CA SER A 46 -4.48 11.47 -13.12
C SER A 46 -5.66 12.13 -12.38
N LEU A 47 -5.54 13.41 -12.02
CA LEU A 47 -6.62 14.18 -11.38
C LEU A 47 -7.81 14.44 -12.32
N CYS A 48 -7.56 14.58 -13.62
CA CYS A 48 -8.61 14.73 -14.63
C CYS A 48 -9.47 13.47 -14.80
N ILE A 49 -8.95 12.29 -14.48
CA ILE A 49 -9.69 11.02 -14.63
C ILE A 49 -10.56 10.80 -13.40
N GLN A 50 -11.84 11.14 -13.54
CA GLN A 50 -12.78 11.20 -12.43
C GLN A 50 -13.57 9.90 -12.17
N GLN A 51 -13.80 9.09 -13.20
CA GLN A 51 -14.55 7.84 -13.07
C GLN A 51 -13.63 6.69 -12.60
N ARG A 52 -14.21 5.61 -12.09
CA ARG A 52 -13.49 4.40 -11.65
C ARG A 52 -14.13 3.13 -12.24
N ASP A 53 -14.62 3.24 -13.46
CA ASP A 53 -14.90 2.08 -14.30
C ASP A 53 -13.61 1.55 -14.94
N LYS A 54 -13.73 0.41 -15.63
CA LYS A 54 -12.59 -0.26 -16.25
C LYS A 54 -11.82 0.67 -17.20
N ASP A 55 -12.51 1.35 -18.11
CA ASP A 55 -11.88 2.25 -19.08
C ASP A 55 -11.11 3.40 -18.38
N SER A 56 -11.68 3.97 -17.33
CA SER A 56 -11.03 5.02 -16.55
C SER A 56 -9.80 4.52 -15.79
N VAL A 57 -9.85 3.30 -15.24
CA VAL A 57 -8.69 2.67 -14.60
C VAL A 57 -7.59 2.39 -15.63
N LEU A 58 -7.94 1.89 -16.81
CA LEU A 58 -6.96 1.70 -17.89
C LEU A 58 -6.32 3.03 -18.34
N LYS A 59 -7.08 4.13 -18.38
CA LYS A 59 -6.55 5.48 -18.64
C LYS A 59 -5.59 5.95 -17.54
N LEU A 60 -5.90 5.69 -16.28
CA LEU A 60 -4.99 5.99 -15.17
C LEU A 60 -3.66 5.24 -15.33
N VAL A 61 -3.72 3.96 -15.70
CA VAL A 61 -2.53 3.14 -15.95
C VAL A 61 -1.76 3.61 -17.18
N ALA A 62 -2.43 4.09 -18.23
CA ALA A 62 -1.77 4.70 -19.37
C ALA A 62 -1.00 5.98 -18.99
N ALA A 63 -1.57 6.83 -18.14
CA ALA A 63 -0.89 8.00 -17.60
C ALA A 63 0.33 7.60 -16.73
N LEU A 64 0.18 6.58 -15.89
CA LEU A 64 1.27 6.00 -15.09
C LEU A 64 2.41 5.50 -15.98
N ASN A 65 2.09 4.73 -17.04
CA ASN A 65 3.10 4.21 -17.96
C ASN A 65 3.84 5.33 -18.70
N THR A 66 3.12 6.36 -19.16
CA THR A 66 3.72 7.54 -19.78
C THR A 66 4.74 8.20 -18.86
N TYR A 67 4.38 8.34 -17.57
CA TYR A 67 5.29 8.89 -16.57
C TYR A 67 6.51 8.00 -16.35
N LYS A 68 6.29 6.70 -16.12
CA LYS A 68 7.36 5.73 -15.86
C LYS A 68 8.33 5.64 -17.03
N ASP A 69 7.84 5.62 -18.27
CA ASP A 69 8.70 5.61 -19.46
C ASP A 69 9.61 6.84 -19.52
N ALA A 70 9.15 8.00 -19.04
CA ALA A 70 9.95 9.22 -18.99
C ALA A 70 11.00 9.21 -17.87
N VAL A 71 10.66 8.72 -16.67
CA VAL A 71 11.51 8.88 -15.48
C VAL A 71 12.34 7.67 -15.10
N GLU A 72 11.95 6.47 -15.49
CA GLU A 72 12.65 5.25 -15.08
C GLU A 72 14.10 5.18 -15.55
N PRO A 73 14.45 5.51 -16.81
CA PRO A 73 15.84 5.50 -17.24
C PRO A 73 16.70 6.48 -16.44
N ILE A 74 16.12 7.62 -16.07
CA ILE A 74 16.78 8.66 -15.27
C ILE A 74 17.05 8.11 -13.87
N PHE A 75 16.04 7.54 -13.22
CA PHE A 75 16.17 6.98 -11.87
C PHE A 75 17.13 5.80 -11.83
N ASP A 76 17.05 4.87 -12.80
CA ASP A 76 17.92 3.69 -12.86
C ASP A 76 19.39 4.06 -13.13
N SER A 77 19.66 5.18 -13.83
CA SER A 77 21.01 5.67 -14.08
C SER A 77 21.73 6.21 -12.83
N ARG A 78 21.01 6.43 -11.73
CA ARG A 78 21.56 7.01 -10.51
C ARG A 78 22.31 5.95 -9.68
N LEU A 79 23.45 6.35 -9.12
CA LEU A 79 24.33 5.47 -8.34
C LEU A 79 23.64 4.79 -7.14
N ASN A 80 22.70 5.49 -6.47
CA ASN A 80 22.01 4.99 -5.28
C ASN A 80 20.52 4.72 -5.53
N SER A 81 20.12 4.43 -6.77
CA SER A 81 18.72 4.31 -7.20
C SER A 81 17.87 3.37 -6.33
N ALA A 82 18.44 2.22 -5.90
CA ALA A 82 17.76 1.26 -5.04
C ALA A 82 17.49 1.80 -3.61
N GLN A 83 18.40 2.60 -3.06
CA GLN A 83 18.28 3.15 -1.70
C GLN A 83 17.40 4.39 -1.63
N GLU A 84 17.20 5.06 -2.76
CA GLU A 84 16.43 6.30 -2.83
C GLU A 84 14.91 6.07 -2.86
N VAL A 85 14.47 4.82 -3.10
CA VAL A 85 13.06 4.39 -3.03
C VAL A 85 12.13 5.27 -3.91
N LEU A 86 12.68 5.90 -4.96
CA LEU A 86 11.93 6.74 -5.89
C LEU A 86 11.01 5.88 -6.76
N GLN A 87 11.55 4.81 -7.33
CA GLN A 87 10.82 3.88 -8.21
C GLN A 87 9.56 3.28 -7.57
N PRO A 88 9.64 2.58 -6.41
CA PRO A 88 8.44 1.99 -5.78
C PRO A 88 7.45 3.06 -5.31
N SER A 89 7.92 4.27 -4.97
CA SER A 89 7.02 5.34 -4.53
C SER A 89 6.09 5.89 -5.60
N ILE A 90 6.38 5.64 -6.88
CA ILE A 90 5.45 5.94 -7.96
C ILE A 90 4.17 5.12 -7.79
N LEU A 91 4.29 3.82 -7.45
CA LEU A 91 3.14 2.95 -7.21
C LEU A 91 2.42 3.31 -5.90
N GLU A 92 3.17 3.67 -4.85
CA GLU A 92 2.59 4.19 -3.59
C GLU A 92 1.62 5.35 -3.86
N GLU A 93 2.05 6.34 -4.65
CA GLU A 93 1.19 7.47 -5.03
C GLU A 93 0.14 7.10 -6.08
N PHE A 94 0.43 6.17 -6.99
CA PHE A 94 -0.58 5.69 -7.95
C PHE A 94 -1.84 5.17 -7.26
N PHE A 95 -1.69 4.44 -6.15
CA PHE A 95 -2.82 3.91 -5.38
C PHE A 95 -3.67 5.01 -4.73
N GLU A 96 -3.09 6.16 -4.39
CA GLU A 96 -3.86 7.34 -3.96
C GLU A 96 -4.82 7.80 -5.05
N TYR A 97 -4.36 7.87 -6.30
CA TYR A 97 -5.23 8.23 -7.41
C TYR A 97 -6.26 7.12 -7.66
N LEU A 98 -5.86 5.86 -7.70
CA LEU A 98 -6.76 4.73 -7.97
C LEU A 98 -7.93 4.70 -6.98
N PHE A 99 -7.67 4.89 -5.69
CA PHE A 99 -8.67 4.80 -4.64
C PHE A 99 -9.20 6.16 -4.13
N SER A 100 -8.87 7.28 -4.80
CA SER A 100 -9.23 8.63 -4.30
C SER A 100 -10.73 8.91 -4.16
N ARG A 101 -11.58 8.05 -4.73
CA ARG A 101 -13.04 8.22 -4.79
C ARG A 101 -13.81 7.09 -4.11
N ILE A 102 -13.11 6.24 -3.37
CA ILE A 102 -13.68 5.04 -2.78
C ILE A 102 -14.86 5.34 -1.85
N ASP A 103 -14.81 6.45 -1.10
CA ASP A 103 -15.88 6.92 -0.21
C ASP A 103 -17.25 6.99 -0.90
N SER A 104 -17.28 7.47 -2.15
CA SER A 104 -18.51 7.60 -2.92
C SER A 104 -19.12 6.26 -3.31
N ILE A 105 -18.30 5.22 -3.35
CA ILE A 105 -18.70 3.87 -3.75
C ILE A 105 -19.11 3.06 -2.52
N VAL A 106 -18.34 3.14 -1.42
CA VAL A 106 -18.65 2.41 -0.18
C VAL A 106 -19.69 3.11 0.70
N GLY A 107 -20.02 4.37 0.42
CA GLY A 107 -21.05 5.14 1.13
C GLY A 107 -20.64 5.63 2.52
N VAL A 108 -19.37 5.48 2.90
CA VAL A 108 -18.78 5.94 4.16
C VAL A 108 -17.50 6.70 3.88
N ASN A 109 -17.16 7.65 4.75
CA ASN A 109 -15.87 8.32 4.65
C ASN A 109 -14.77 7.35 5.11
N ILE A 110 -13.77 7.12 4.27
CA ILE A 110 -12.60 6.34 4.63
C ILE A 110 -11.46 7.33 4.96
N PRO A 111 -11.14 7.53 6.25
CA PRO A 111 -10.18 8.55 6.66
C PRO A 111 -8.73 8.15 6.34
N ILE A 112 -8.45 6.85 6.21
CA ILE A 112 -7.13 6.32 5.89
C ILE A 112 -7.20 5.60 4.53
N ARG A 113 -6.64 6.25 3.51
CA ARG A 113 -6.45 5.70 2.15
C ARG A 113 -5.11 6.15 1.58
N HIS A 114 -4.06 5.94 2.37
CA HIS A 114 -2.72 6.49 2.17
C HIS A 114 -1.65 5.63 2.86
N PRO A 115 -0.35 5.84 2.61
CA PRO A 115 0.72 5.16 3.37
C PRO A 115 0.59 5.47 4.87
N ALA A 116 0.54 4.44 5.72
CA ALA A 116 0.29 4.59 7.15
C ALA A 116 0.85 3.42 7.97
N LYS A 117 0.88 3.58 9.29
CA LYS A 117 1.29 2.53 10.24
C LYS A 117 0.10 1.68 10.66
N GLY A 118 -0.05 0.50 10.08
CA GLY A 118 -1.10 -0.45 10.43
C GLY A 118 -0.83 -1.17 11.75
N TYR A 119 -1.85 -1.29 12.60
CA TYR A 119 -1.78 -2.02 13.86
C TYR A 119 -1.47 -3.51 13.63
N LEU A 120 -0.50 -4.05 14.40
CA LEU A 120 -0.12 -5.46 14.32
C LEU A 120 -0.40 -6.23 15.62
N SER A 121 -0.09 -5.64 16.77
CA SER A 121 -0.26 -6.35 18.04
C SER A 121 -0.17 -5.42 19.24
N LEU A 122 -0.81 -5.85 20.32
CA LEU A 122 -0.62 -5.34 21.67
C LEU A 122 0.12 -6.39 22.49
N SER A 123 1.16 -5.99 23.21
CA SER A 123 1.88 -6.88 24.14
C SER A 123 2.00 -6.21 25.50
N PHE A 124 1.66 -6.95 26.56
CA PHE A 124 1.87 -6.51 27.94
C PHE A 124 3.22 -7.02 28.43
N ASN A 125 4.05 -6.11 28.92
CA ASN A 125 5.40 -6.41 29.42
C ASN A 125 5.60 -5.78 30.81
N PRO A 126 4.77 -6.12 31.82
CA PRO A 126 4.88 -5.54 33.15
C PRO A 126 6.18 -5.97 33.83
N HIS A 127 6.86 -5.06 34.50
CA HIS A 127 8.05 -5.38 35.31
C HIS A 127 7.72 -6.24 36.54
N ASN A 128 6.54 -6.08 37.14
CA ASN A 128 6.08 -6.85 38.31
C ASN A 128 4.55 -6.87 38.42
N ILE A 129 4.03 -7.58 39.43
CA ILE A 129 2.58 -7.72 39.63
C ILE A 129 1.89 -6.39 40.00
N GLU A 130 2.61 -5.48 40.66
CA GLU A 130 2.08 -4.17 41.03
C GLU A 130 1.85 -3.31 39.77
N THR A 131 2.83 -3.24 38.86
CA THR A 131 2.64 -2.49 37.60
C THR A 131 1.57 -3.15 36.74
N LEU A 132 1.49 -4.48 36.67
CA LEU A 132 0.39 -5.15 35.96
C LEU A 132 -1.01 -4.75 36.48
N ILE A 133 -1.18 -4.58 37.79
CA ILE A 133 -2.48 -4.25 38.39
C ILE A 133 -2.78 -2.74 38.29
N GLN A 134 -1.82 -1.89 38.65
CA GLN A 134 -2.05 -0.45 38.83
C GLN A 134 -1.83 0.36 37.56
N SER A 135 -0.84 0.01 36.75
CA SER A 135 -0.42 0.75 35.54
C SER A 135 0.24 -0.21 34.54
N PRO A 136 -0.54 -1.07 33.87
CA PRO A 136 0.00 -2.15 33.06
C PRO A 136 0.85 -1.59 31.92
N GLU A 137 2.12 -1.98 31.89
CA GLU A 137 3.05 -1.56 30.85
C GLU A 137 2.80 -2.37 29.58
N TYR A 138 2.67 -1.68 28.45
CA TYR A 138 2.35 -2.31 27.19
C TYR A 138 3.13 -1.70 26.02
N THR A 139 3.13 -2.43 24.91
CA THR A 139 3.69 -1.96 23.64
C THR A 139 2.68 -2.22 22.55
N VAL A 140 2.25 -1.15 21.87
CA VAL A 140 1.51 -1.25 20.62
C VAL A 140 2.52 -1.30 19.48
N ARG A 141 2.53 -2.41 18.74
CA ARG A 141 3.34 -2.56 17.53
C ARG A 141 2.50 -2.24 16.31
N ALA A 142 3.11 -1.53 15.39
CA ALA A 142 2.54 -1.20 14.09
C ALA A 142 3.62 -1.31 13.01
N LYS A 143 3.21 -1.45 11.75
CA LYS A 143 4.11 -1.52 10.58
C LYS A 143 3.76 -0.43 9.58
N ASP A 144 4.78 0.28 9.10
CA ASP A 144 4.64 1.17 7.94
C ASP A 144 4.31 0.34 6.71
N HIS A 145 3.14 0.59 6.12
CA HIS A 145 2.69 0.01 4.87
C HIS A 145 2.72 1.06 3.76
N ASP A 146 3.05 0.61 2.56
CA ASP A 146 3.17 1.46 1.37
C ASP A 146 1.82 2.08 0.97
N PHE A 147 0.69 1.38 1.20
CA PHE A 147 -0.65 1.93 1.09
C PHE A 147 -1.65 1.18 1.99
N ILE A 148 -2.52 1.89 2.70
CA ILE A 148 -3.59 1.31 3.53
C ILE A 148 -4.93 1.92 3.16
N ILE A 149 -5.96 1.09 3.07
CA ILE A 149 -7.36 1.49 3.19
C ILE A 149 -7.86 0.98 4.55
N GLY A 150 -8.35 1.87 5.41
CA GLY A 150 -8.74 1.46 6.76
C GLY A 150 -9.39 2.55 7.60
N GLY A 151 -9.64 2.19 8.86
CA GLY A 151 -10.20 3.08 9.87
C GLY A 151 -9.16 3.48 10.92
N SER A 152 -9.50 4.51 11.69
CA SER A 152 -8.79 4.85 12.92
C SER A 152 -9.60 4.41 14.15
N ALA A 153 -8.91 3.93 15.17
CA ALA A 153 -9.51 3.58 16.45
C ALA A 153 -8.67 4.14 17.60
N LYS A 154 -9.31 4.38 18.75
CA LYS A 154 -8.64 4.75 20.00
C LYS A 154 -8.53 3.51 20.88
N LEU A 155 -7.31 3.20 21.30
CA LEU A 155 -7.04 2.16 22.28
C LEU A 155 -6.70 2.83 23.61
N THR A 156 -7.54 2.61 24.62
CA THR A 156 -7.32 3.09 25.99
C THR A 156 -7.05 1.91 26.90
N ILE A 157 -5.91 1.93 27.58
CA ILE A 157 -5.48 0.90 28.54
C ILE A 157 -5.32 1.55 29.90
N GLN A 158 -5.93 0.94 30.91
CA GLN A 158 -6.00 1.50 32.26
C GLN A 158 -5.89 0.37 33.29
N GLY A 159 -5.02 0.55 34.28
CA GLY A 159 -4.94 -0.32 35.44
C GLY A 159 -6.04 -0.03 36.46
N HIS A 160 -6.23 -0.92 37.42
CA HIS A 160 -7.28 -0.78 38.42
C HIS A 160 -7.06 0.47 39.29
N GLY A 161 -7.90 1.49 39.12
CA GLY A 161 -7.85 2.74 39.89
C GLY A 161 -6.80 3.76 39.42
N GLY A 162 -6.04 3.48 38.37
CA GLY A 162 -5.10 4.42 37.75
C GLY A 162 -5.74 5.29 36.66
N GLU A 163 -5.01 6.24 36.08
CA GLU A 163 -5.44 6.96 34.88
C GLU A 163 -5.16 6.11 33.62
N GLY A 164 -6.04 6.20 32.61
CA GLY A 164 -5.89 5.45 31.37
C GLY A 164 -4.98 6.14 30.38
N GLU A 165 -4.05 5.40 29.77
CA GLU A 165 -3.28 5.88 28.62
C GLU A 165 -4.06 5.59 27.33
N THR A 166 -4.14 6.58 26.45
CA THR A 166 -4.85 6.45 25.18
C THR A 166 -3.89 6.64 24.02
N THR A 167 -3.94 5.72 23.06
CA THR A 167 -3.20 5.82 21.79
C THR A 167 -4.14 5.64 20.60
N ASN A 168 -3.83 6.29 19.49
CA ASN A 168 -4.55 6.11 18.23
C ASN A 168 -3.89 4.99 17.43
N ILE A 169 -4.70 4.09 16.91
CA ILE A 169 -4.26 3.01 16.03
C ILE A 169 -4.97 3.12 14.67
N VAL A 170 -4.30 2.66 13.62
CA VAL A 170 -4.90 2.44 12.31
C VAL A 170 -5.23 0.97 12.18
N VAL A 171 -6.48 0.66 11.85
CA VAL A 171 -7.00 -0.69 11.65
C VAL A 171 -7.17 -0.92 10.15
N PRO A 172 -6.28 -1.67 9.49
CA PRO A 172 -6.34 -1.87 8.05
C PRO A 172 -7.49 -2.80 7.65
N ALA A 173 -8.17 -2.45 6.56
CA ALA A 173 -9.07 -3.32 5.81
C ALA A 173 -8.40 -3.85 4.54
N VAL A 174 -7.51 -3.04 3.95
CA VAL A 174 -6.61 -3.43 2.86
C VAL A 174 -5.24 -2.83 3.15
N ALA A 175 -4.19 -3.62 2.95
CA ALA A 175 -2.81 -3.17 2.96
C ALA A 175 -2.10 -3.65 1.68
N ILE A 176 -1.34 -2.76 1.05
CA ILE A 176 -0.61 -3.04 -0.18
C ILE A 176 0.86 -2.67 0.05
N GLU A 177 1.77 -3.58 -0.28
CA GLU A 177 3.21 -3.35 -0.34
C GLU A 177 3.67 -3.20 -1.79
N CYS A 178 4.37 -2.11 -2.11
CA CYS A 178 4.85 -1.81 -3.45
C CYS A 178 6.33 -2.12 -3.57
N LYS A 179 6.73 -2.94 -4.55
CA LYS A 179 8.14 -3.28 -4.78
C LYS A 179 8.53 -3.05 -6.23
N ARG A 180 9.76 -2.59 -6.47
CA ARG A 180 10.30 -2.56 -7.83
C ARG A 180 10.46 -3.98 -8.37
N TYR A 181 11.00 -4.88 -7.56
CA TYR A 181 11.04 -6.31 -7.84
C TYR A 181 10.79 -7.07 -6.54
N LEU A 182 10.25 -8.29 -6.63
CA LEU A 182 10.04 -9.15 -5.48
C LEU A 182 11.11 -10.25 -5.43
N GLU A 183 11.89 -10.30 -4.36
CA GLU A 183 12.87 -11.37 -4.09
C GLU A 183 12.55 -12.11 -2.79
N ARG A 184 13.30 -13.20 -2.52
CA ARG A 184 12.96 -14.13 -1.43
C ARG A 184 12.88 -13.46 -0.05
N ASN A 185 13.88 -12.68 0.33
CA ASN A 185 13.88 -11.99 1.62
C ASN A 185 12.70 -11.01 1.76
N MET A 186 12.31 -10.35 0.66
CA MET A 186 11.15 -9.45 0.66
C MET A 186 9.84 -10.23 0.77
N LEU A 187 9.74 -11.39 0.11
CA LEU A 187 8.61 -12.29 0.26
C LEU A 187 8.47 -12.77 1.71
N ASP A 188 9.56 -13.21 2.34
CA ASP A 188 9.55 -13.68 3.73
C ASP A 188 9.16 -12.55 4.71
N GLU A 189 9.62 -11.31 4.49
CA GLU A 189 9.21 -10.13 5.26
C GLU A 189 7.71 -9.84 5.10
N CYS A 190 7.21 -9.87 3.86
CA CYS A 190 5.80 -9.66 3.54
C CYS A 190 4.93 -10.75 4.15
N ALA A 191 5.35 -12.02 4.08
CA ALA A 191 4.64 -13.16 4.65
C ALA A 191 4.49 -13.04 6.17
N GLY A 192 5.59 -12.74 6.88
CA GLY A 192 5.53 -12.53 8.33
C GLY A 192 4.71 -11.28 8.73
N THR A 193 4.66 -10.28 7.85
CA THR A 193 3.80 -9.10 8.05
C THR A 193 2.33 -9.43 7.85
N ALA A 194 1.98 -10.13 6.77
CA ALA A 194 0.63 -10.59 6.49
C ALA A 194 0.07 -11.44 7.63
N GLU A 195 0.87 -12.39 8.15
CA GLU A 195 0.48 -13.24 9.27
C GLU A 195 0.17 -12.42 10.53
N ARG A 196 1.07 -11.51 10.93
CA ARG A 196 0.86 -10.64 12.11
C ARG A 196 -0.33 -9.71 11.93
N LEU A 197 -0.47 -9.13 10.73
CA LEU A 197 -1.57 -8.25 10.42
C LEU A 197 -2.90 -9.00 10.51
N LYS A 198 -3.04 -10.16 9.87
CA LYS A 198 -4.27 -10.95 9.90
C LYS A 198 -4.58 -11.56 11.27
N ARG A 199 -3.59 -11.76 12.14
CA ARG A 199 -3.86 -12.08 13.55
C ARG A 199 -4.58 -10.94 14.28
N ALA A 200 -4.28 -9.68 13.96
CA ALA A 200 -4.92 -8.52 14.56
C ALA A 200 -6.18 -8.06 13.82
N THR A 201 -6.18 -8.14 12.50
CA THR A 201 -7.27 -7.75 11.59
C THR A 201 -7.55 -8.89 10.61
N PRO A 202 -8.31 -9.94 11.02
CA PRO A 202 -8.47 -11.18 10.26
C PRO A 202 -9.10 -11.03 8.87
N TYR A 203 -9.82 -9.94 8.64
CA TYR A 203 -10.45 -9.65 7.36
C TYR A 203 -9.60 -8.70 6.50
N CYS A 204 -8.43 -8.25 6.94
CA CYS A 204 -7.61 -7.38 6.12
C CYS A 204 -7.08 -8.15 4.91
N LEU A 205 -7.32 -7.61 3.71
CA LEU A 205 -6.58 -8.04 2.52
C LEU A 205 -5.16 -7.50 2.56
N TYR A 206 -4.19 -8.34 2.19
CA TYR A 206 -2.78 -8.01 2.15
C TYR A 206 -2.21 -8.39 0.78
N PHE A 207 -1.88 -7.38 -0.02
CA PHE A 207 -1.33 -7.55 -1.37
C PHE A 207 0.14 -7.15 -1.43
N VAL A 208 0.89 -7.87 -2.25
CA VAL A 208 2.22 -7.44 -2.70
C VAL A 208 2.13 -7.11 -4.17
N VAL A 209 2.48 -5.88 -4.53
CA VAL A 209 2.44 -5.39 -5.91
C VAL A 209 3.87 -5.07 -6.33
N ALA A 210 4.39 -5.88 -7.25
CA ALA A 210 5.75 -5.74 -7.76
C ALA A 210 5.76 -5.51 -9.26
N GLU A 211 6.75 -4.78 -9.77
CA GLU A 211 6.88 -4.62 -11.23
C GLU A 211 7.54 -5.85 -11.87
N TYR A 212 8.56 -6.41 -11.22
CA TYR A 212 9.31 -7.58 -11.70
C TYR A 212 9.35 -8.71 -10.68
N LEU A 213 9.45 -9.94 -11.19
CA LEU A 213 9.70 -11.13 -10.36
C LEU A 213 11.20 -11.43 -10.25
N LYS A 214 11.73 -11.53 -9.04
CA LYS A 214 13.10 -11.98 -8.73
C LYS A 214 13.07 -13.13 -7.73
N LEU A 215 12.14 -14.07 -7.94
CA LEU A 215 12.02 -15.30 -7.18
C LEU A 215 12.54 -16.46 -8.03
N ASP A 216 13.61 -17.08 -7.54
CA ASP A 216 14.13 -18.34 -8.07
C ASP A 216 13.62 -19.51 -7.24
N ASP A 217 13.42 -19.31 -5.93
CA ASP A 217 12.80 -20.22 -4.97
C ASP A 217 11.84 -19.49 -4.03
N GLY A 218 10.75 -20.15 -3.64
CA GLY A 218 9.67 -19.53 -2.88
C GLY A 218 8.48 -20.46 -2.74
N ALA A 219 7.66 -20.23 -1.73
CA ALA A 219 6.35 -20.85 -1.59
C ALA A 219 5.32 -19.79 -1.18
N PRO A 220 5.11 -18.73 -1.99
CA PRO A 220 4.16 -17.66 -1.67
C PRO A 220 2.75 -18.18 -1.38
N GLU A 221 2.36 -19.30 -2.01
CA GLU A 221 1.08 -19.99 -1.81
C GLU A 221 0.89 -20.56 -0.41
N LEU A 222 1.96 -20.69 0.39
CA LEU A 222 1.90 -21.14 1.78
C LEU A 222 1.82 -19.98 2.78
N THR A 223 1.75 -18.74 2.29
CA THR A 223 1.75 -17.54 3.12
C THR A 223 0.34 -17.00 3.33
N GLU A 224 0.20 -16.06 4.26
CA GLU A 224 -1.04 -15.33 4.52
C GLU A 224 -1.23 -14.12 3.58
N ILE A 225 -0.38 -13.95 2.56
CA ILE A 225 -0.54 -12.92 1.52
C ILE A 225 -1.72 -13.32 0.63
N ASP A 226 -2.65 -12.40 0.38
CA ASP A 226 -3.84 -12.71 -0.42
C ASP A 226 -3.53 -12.81 -1.92
N GLU A 227 -2.65 -11.95 -2.44
CA GLU A 227 -2.19 -12.01 -3.82
C GLU A 227 -0.86 -11.26 -4.03
N ILE A 228 -0.09 -11.71 -5.02
CA ILE A 228 1.14 -11.09 -5.49
C ILE A 228 1.00 -10.72 -6.98
N TYR A 229 0.86 -9.43 -7.26
CA TYR A 229 0.77 -8.92 -8.63
C TYR A 229 2.15 -8.61 -9.21
N ILE A 230 2.48 -9.20 -10.37
CA ILE A 230 3.69 -8.88 -11.15
C ILE A 230 3.31 -8.06 -12.38
N LEU A 231 3.30 -6.74 -12.21
CA LEU A 231 2.64 -5.81 -13.11
C LEU A 231 3.21 -5.74 -14.53
N ARG A 232 4.48 -6.07 -14.74
CA ARG A 232 5.11 -6.05 -16.07
C ARG A 232 5.18 -7.42 -16.74
N HIS A 233 4.73 -8.49 -16.07
CA HIS A 233 4.88 -9.88 -16.55
C HIS A 233 6.34 -10.23 -16.93
N GLN A 234 7.31 -9.71 -16.19
CA GLN A 234 8.73 -9.84 -16.50
C GLN A 234 9.55 -10.29 -15.29
N ARG A 235 10.61 -11.05 -15.54
CA ARG A 235 11.62 -11.35 -14.52
C ARG A 235 12.59 -10.18 -14.37
N ASN A 236 13.06 -9.93 -13.16
CA ASN A 236 14.07 -8.89 -12.91
C ASN A 236 15.40 -9.20 -13.61
N SER A 237 15.73 -10.48 -13.83
CA SER A 237 16.96 -10.88 -14.54
C SER A 237 16.99 -10.38 -16.00
N GLU A 238 15.83 -10.09 -16.59
CA GLU A 238 15.73 -9.60 -17.96
C GLU A 238 16.27 -8.18 -18.14
N ARG A 239 16.30 -7.39 -17.06
CA ARG A 239 16.83 -6.01 -17.06
C ARG A 239 18.30 -5.93 -17.46
N ASN A 240 19.04 -7.02 -17.30
CA ASN A 240 20.47 -7.11 -17.65
C ASN A 240 20.71 -7.53 -19.11
N LYS A 241 19.65 -7.88 -19.87
CA LYS A 241 19.79 -8.31 -21.26
C LYS A 241 20.07 -7.11 -22.18
N PRO A 242 20.96 -7.23 -23.17
CA PRO A 242 21.13 -6.20 -24.20
C PRO A 242 19.80 -5.88 -24.90
N GLY A 243 19.49 -4.58 -25.06
CA GLY A 243 18.24 -4.14 -25.68
C GLY A 243 16.99 -4.35 -24.81
N PHE A 244 17.15 -4.59 -23.51
CA PHE A 244 16.03 -4.70 -22.59
C PHE A 244 15.08 -3.50 -22.68
N LYS A 245 13.79 -3.81 -22.79
CA LYS A 245 12.70 -2.87 -22.70
C LYS A 245 11.70 -3.36 -21.65
N PRO A 246 11.37 -2.55 -20.63
CA PRO A 246 10.27 -2.85 -19.73
C PRO A 246 8.96 -3.01 -20.50
N ASN A 247 8.21 -4.07 -20.24
CA ASN A 247 6.80 -4.16 -20.61
C ASN A 247 6.02 -3.11 -19.82
N PRO A 248 5.01 -2.44 -20.38
CA PRO A 248 4.19 -1.50 -19.62
C PRO A 248 3.57 -2.17 -18.38
N ILE A 249 3.25 -1.39 -17.36
CA ILE A 249 2.35 -1.80 -16.28
C ILE A 249 1.04 -2.24 -16.91
N ASP A 250 0.64 -3.47 -16.63
CA ASP A 250 -0.58 -4.06 -17.17
C ASP A 250 -1.81 -3.47 -16.49
N GLY A 251 -2.64 -2.78 -17.28
CA GLY A 251 -3.87 -2.17 -16.79
C GLY A 251 -4.95 -3.18 -16.42
N GLU A 252 -4.93 -4.38 -16.99
CA GLU A 252 -5.88 -5.44 -16.65
C GLU A 252 -5.59 -5.99 -15.25
N LEU A 253 -4.32 -6.18 -14.88
CA LEU A 253 -3.94 -6.57 -13.51
C LEU A 253 -4.29 -5.50 -12.48
N ILE A 254 -4.14 -4.21 -12.81
CA ILE A 254 -4.56 -3.12 -11.92
C ILE A 254 -6.08 -3.08 -11.77
N TRP A 255 -6.82 -3.33 -12.84
CA TRP A 255 -8.28 -3.41 -12.79
C TRP A 255 -8.74 -4.59 -11.94
N ASP A 256 -8.12 -5.76 -12.10
CA ASP A 256 -8.38 -6.95 -11.27
C ASP A 256 -8.16 -6.66 -9.77
N LEU A 257 -6.99 -6.11 -9.41
CA LEU A 257 -6.70 -5.67 -8.03
C LEU A 257 -7.76 -4.69 -7.51
N TYR A 258 -8.12 -3.70 -8.33
CA TYR A 258 -9.15 -2.72 -7.97
C TYR A 258 -10.48 -3.42 -7.69
N GLN A 259 -10.91 -4.36 -8.53
CA GLN A 259 -12.14 -5.13 -8.33
C GLN A 259 -12.09 -5.96 -7.05
N GLU A 260 -10.99 -6.65 -6.77
CA GLU A 260 -10.82 -7.43 -5.53
C GLU A 260 -10.98 -6.55 -4.29
N VAL A 261 -10.32 -5.38 -4.27
CA VAL A 261 -10.47 -4.40 -3.18
C VAL A 261 -11.92 -3.93 -3.04
N MET A 262 -12.56 -3.52 -4.14
CA MET A 262 -13.92 -2.98 -4.10
C MET A 262 -14.94 -4.05 -3.68
N ASN A 263 -14.78 -5.27 -4.19
CA ASN A 263 -15.61 -6.41 -3.83
C ASN A 263 -15.45 -6.73 -2.34
N HIS A 264 -14.22 -6.69 -1.83
CA HIS A 264 -13.95 -6.94 -0.42
C HIS A 264 -14.60 -5.89 0.49
N LEU A 265 -14.42 -4.60 0.18
CA LEU A 265 -14.95 -3.50 0.98
C LEU A 265 -16.49 -3.40 0.91
N GLY A 266 -17.10 -3.86 -0.18
CA GLY A 266 -18.56 -3.91 -0.35
C GLY A 266 -19.25 -5.11 0.31
N LYS A 267 -18.50 -6.10 0.80
CA LYS A 267 -19.05 -7.32 1.42
C LYS A 267 -19.22 -7.16 2.93
N ILE A 268 -20.22 -7.85 3.48
CA ILE A 268 -20.28 -8.13 4.92
C ILE A 268 -19.25 -9.21 5.24
N TRP A 269 -18.18 -8.87 5.95
CA TRP A 269 -17.11 -9.81 6.30
C TRP A 269 -17.55 -10.89 7.29
N TRP A 270 -18.38 -10.50 8.26
CA TRP A 270 -18.94 -11.43 9.24
C TRP A 270 -20.29 -10.95 9.76
N ASP A 271 -21.28 -11.84 9.72
CA ASP A 271 -22.58 -11.64 10.34
C ASP A 271 -23.09 -12.98 10.91
N PRO A 272 -23.13 -13.13 12.25
CA PRO A 272 -23.56 -14.36 12.91
C PRO A 272 -25.05 -14.63 12.73
N ASN A 273 -25.88 -13.62 12.47
CA ASN A 273 -27.33 -13.80 12.33
C ASN A 273 -27.69 -14.41 10.97
N SER A 274 -27.10 -13.93 9.88
CA SER A 274 -27.26 -14.57 8.55
C SER A 274 -26.56 -15.93 8.46
N ALA A 275 -25.51 -16.17 9.25
CA ALA A 275 -24.85 -17.47 9.30
C ALA A 275 -25.77 -18.59 9.77
N LEU A 276 -26.64 -18.31 10.75
CA LEU A 276 -27.64 -19.26 11.26
C LEU A 276 -28.71 -19.56 10.22
N GLN A 277 -29.14 -18.55 9.46
CA GLN A 277 -30.13 -18.73 8.39
C GLN A 277 -29.57 -19.52 7.20
N ARG A 278 -28.29 -19.32 6.85
CA ARG A 278 -27.62 -20.03 5.74
C ARG A 278 -27.06 -21.40 6.14
N GLY A 279 -27.01 -21.72 7.43
CA GLY A 279 -26.37 -22.93 7.97
C GLY A 279 -24.85 -22.95 7.77
N LYS A 280 -24.21 -21.80 7.52
CA LYS A 280 -22.76 -21.67 7.27
C LYS A 280 -22.19 -20.52 8.12
N VAL A 281 -21.34 -20.89 9.08
CA VAL A 281 -20.76 -19.97 10.08
C VAL A 281 -19.73 -19.01 9.49
N PHE A 282 -18.96 -19.47 8.50
CA PHE A 282 -17.98 -18.66 7.81
C PHE A 282 -18.42 -18.38 6.37
N ASN A 283 -18.11 -17.17 5.91
CA ASN A 283 -18.19 -16.77 4.52
C ASN A 283 -16.80 -16.27 4.08
N ARG A 284 -15.77 -17.07 4.35
CA ARG A 284 -14.44 -16.77 3.81
C ARG A 284 -14.51 -16.93 2.29
N PRO A 285 -13.89 -16.03 1.51
CA PRO A 285 -13.78 -16.17 0.06
C PRO A 285 -13.18 -17.53 -0.31
#